data_AF-A0AAW3TQA0-F1
#
_entry.id   AF-A0AAW3TQA0-F1
#
_cell.length_a   1.000
_cell.length_b   1.000
_cell.length_c   1.000
_cell.angle_alpha   90.00
_cell.angle_beta   90.00
_cell.angle_gamma   90.00
#
_symmetry.space_group_name_H-M   'P 1'
#
loop_
_entity.id
_entity.type
_entity.pdbx_description
1 polymer ?
#
loop_
_entity_poly.entity_id
_entity_poly.type
_entity_poly.pdbx_seq_one_letter_code
_entity_poly.pdbx_strand_id
1 'polypeptide(L)'
;MTETQLLDAARSIARLLQLSPAGTELWAHQSVKRAIGESYRALNHVDLQIGQELAKSSPDRHRLDVLIEQYASESAAIERRRNRSEIDDAFHLSAMDRQKIGLFIEKKYTATAKEESPVLAPLP
;
A
#
# COMPACT_ATOMS: atom_id res chain seq x y z
N MET A 1 -4.92 9.32 14.46
CA MET A 1 -4.04 8.50 15.31
C MET A 1 -2.79 9.30 15.62
N THR A 2 -2.29 9.22 16.84
CA THR A 2 -0.98 9.79 17.19
C THR A 2 0.14 8.90 16.65
N GLU A 3 1.35 9.45 16.51
CA GLU A 3 2.54 8.67 16.09
C GLU A 3 2.78 7.46 17.01
N THR A 4 2.59 7.64 18.33
CA THR A 4 2.68 6.56 19.32
C THR A 4 1.69 5.43 19.04
N GLN A 5 0.43 5.75 18.72
CA GLN A 5 -0.59 4.74 18.38
C GLN A 5 -0.23 3.97 17.11
N LEU A 6 0.33 4.65 16.11
CA LEU A 6 0.80 4.01 14.86
C LEU A 6 1.97 3.08 15.13
N LEU A 7 2.90 3.49 15.99
CA LEU A 7 4.07 2.70 16.35
C LEU A 7 3.68 1.45 17.13
N ASP A 8 2.75 1.55 18.08
CA ASP A 8 2.28 0.41 18.86
C ASP A 8 1.51 -0.59 17.98
N ALA A 9 0.70 -0.10 17.04
CA ALA A 9 0.05 -0.94 16.04
C ALA A 9 1.09 -1.66 15.16
N ALA A 10 2.11 -0.94 14.67
CA ALA A 10 3.16 -1.51 13.84
C ALA A 10 4.00 -2.56 14.59
N ARG A 11 4.30 -2.34 15.87
CA ARG A 11 4.94 -3.32 16.76
C ARG A 11 4.09 -4.56 16.94
N SER A 12 2.78 -4.38 17.16
CA SER A 12 1.85 -5.51 17.31
C SER A 12 1.86 -6.40 16.07
N ILE A 13 1.78 -5.80 14.89
CA ILE A 13 1.89 -6.52 13.61
C ILE A 13 3.23 -7.24 13.49
N ALA A 14 4.35 -6.57 13.78
CA ALA A 14 5.67 -7.19 13.72
C ALA A 14 5.81 -8.40 14.66
N ARG A 15 5.20 -8.35 15.86
CA ARG A 15 5.17 -9.49 16.78
C ARG A 15 4.31 -10.64 16.25
N LEU A 16 3.21 -10.35 15.57
CA LEU A 16 2.40 -11.39 14.90
C LEU A 16 3.19 -12.08 13.77
N LEU A 17 4.09 -11.34 13.10
CA LEU A 17 5.06 -11.89 12.15
C LEU A 17 6.24 -12.61 12.84
N GLN A 18 6.22 -12.67 14.17
CA GLN A 18 7.23 -13.30 15.02
C GLN A 18 8.64 -12.75 14.78
N LEU A 19 8.78 -11.47 14.45
CA LEU A 19 10.10 -10.86 14.34
C LEU A 19 10.82 -10.88 15.70
N SER A 20 12.14 -10.89 15.67
CA SER A 20 12.95 -10.67 16.87
C SER A 20 12.59 -9.32 17.54
N PRO A 21 12.92 -9.10 18.83
CA PRO A 21 12.69 -7.80 19.47
C PRO A 21 13.35 -6.63 18.71
N ALA A 22 14.58 -6.82 18.24
CA ALA A 22 15.29 -5.81 17.44
C ALA A 22 14.61 -5.58 16.08
N GLY A 23 14.21 -6.67 15.41
CA GLY A 23 13.48 -6.59 14.15
C GLY A 23 12.10 -5.94 14.29
N THR A 24 11.43 -6.15 15.43
CA THR A 24 10.13 -5.54 15.76
C THR A 24 10.24 -4.02 15.84
N GLU A 25 11.21 -3.50 16.58
CA GLU A 25 11.38 -2.04 16.70
C GLU A 25 11.80 -1.40 15.38
N LEU A 26 12.75 -2.03 14.66
CA LEU A 26 13.23 -1.52 13.38
C LEU A 26 12.10 -1.50 12.34
N TRP A 27 11.36 -2.60 12.21
CA TRP A 27 10.24 -2.70 11.28
C TRP A 27 9.10 -1.75 11.63
N ALA A 28 8.80 -1.58 12.92
CA ALA A 28 7.74 -0.70 13.37
C ALA A 28 8.05 0.77 13.03
N HIS A 29 9.25 1.24 13.34
CA HIS A 29 9.68 2.61 13.02
C HIS A 29 9.69 2.88 11.51
N GLN A 30 10.20 1.94 10.72
CA GLN A 30 10.17 2.05 9.26
C GLN A 30 8.73 2.06 8.73
N SER A 31 7.85 1.22 9.26
CA SER A 31 6.44 1.18 8.86
C SER A 31 5.71 2.49 9.13
N VAL A 32 5.93 3.10 10.29
CA VAL A 32 5.37 4.42 10.62
C VAL A 32 5.93 5.50 9.69
N LYS A 33 7.25 5.50 9.44
CA LYS A 33 7.88 6.45 8.51
C LYS A 33 7.28 6.34 7.09
N ARG A 34 7.02 5.13 6.61
CA ARG A 34 6.36 4.91 5.31
C ARG A 34 4.91 5.39 5.30
N ALA A 35 4.17 5.19 6.39
CA ALA A 35 2.77 5.61 6.51
C ALA A 35 2.61 7.15 6.54
N ILE A 36 3.60 7.86 7.07
CA ILE A 36 3.60 9.33 7.16
C ILE A 36 4.09 9.98 5.84
N GLY A 37 4.77 9.23 4.96
CA GLY A 37 5.29 9.74 3.69
C GLY A 37 4.18 10.24 2.75
N GLU A 38 4.19 11.54 2.44
CA GLU A 38 3.20 12.31 1.67
C GLU A 38 3.03 11.88 0.19
N SER A 39 2.71 10.61 -0.06
CA SER A 39 2.68 10.06 -1.42
C SER A 39 1.36 10.29 -2.15
N TYR A 40 0.31 10.74 -1.46
CA TYR A 40 -1.03 10.85 -2.03
C TYR A 40 -1.41 12.25 -2.50
N ARG A 41 -0.56 13.27 -2.33
CA ARG A 41 -0.89 14.64 -2.78
C ARG A 41 -1.18 14.72 -4.29
N ALA A 42 -0.39 14.01 -5.10
CA ALA A 42 -0.59 13.97 -6.54
C ALA A 42 -1.93 13.30 -6.90
N LEU A 43 -2.25 12.15 -6.27
CA LEU A 43 -3.53 11.48 -6.47
C LEU A 43 -4.71 12.33 -6.02
N ASN A 44 -4.64 12.95 -4.85
CA ASN A 44 -5.68 13.85 -4.35
C ASN A 44 -5.95 15.02 -5.32
N HIS A 45 -4.90 15.52 -5.98
CA HIS A 45 -5.05 16.56 -6.99
C HIS A 45 -5.78 16.04 -8.23
N VAL A 46 -5.45 14.83 -8.70
CA VAL A 46 -6.15 14.20 -9.83
C VAL A 46 -7.62 13.91 -9.48
N ASP A 47 -7.89 13.38 -8.29
CA ASP A 47 -9.27 13.14 -7.81
C ASP A 47 -10.08 14.43 -7.75
N LEU A 48 -9.47 15.52 -7.25
CA LEU A 48 -10.11 16.83 -7.24
C LEU A 48 -10.45 17.30 -8.67
N GLN A 49 -9.53 17.13 -9.63
CA GLN A 49 -9.76 17.50 -11.03
C GLN A 49 -10.87 16.65 -11.67
N ILE A 50 -10.91 15.35 -11.38
CA ILE A 50 -12.00 14.45 -11.82
C ILE A 50 -13.33 14.96 -11.27
N GLY A 51 -13.41 15.22 -9.96
CA GLY A 51 -14.61 15.74 -9.32
C GLY A 51 -15.05 17.10 -9.89
N GLN A 52 -14.11 17.99 -10.17
CA GLN A 52 -14.38 19.29 -10.81
C GLN A 52 -14.92 19.14 -12.23
N GLU A 53 -14.40 18.21 -13.03
CA GLU A 53 -14.89 17.96 -14.39
C GLU A 53 -16.31 17.39 -14.38
N LEU A 54 -16.57 16.41 -13.51
CA LEU A 54 -17.89 15.80 -13.33
C LEU A 54 -18.94 16.80 -12.83
N ALA A 55 -18.54 17.79 -12.04
CA ALA A 55 -19.45 18.81 -11.51
C ALA A 55 -19.89 19.86 -12.54
N LYS A 56 -19.31 19.89 -13.74
CA LYS A 56 -19.72 20.83 -14.81
C LYS A 56 -21.10 20.47 -15.36
N SER A 57 -21.82 21.47 -15.88
CA SER A 57 -23.09 21.26 -16.57
C SER A 57 -22.95 20.44 -17.87
N SER A 58 -21.75 20.37 -18.44
CA SER A 58 -21.42 19.53 -19.60
C SER A 58 -20.00 18.99 -19.45
N PRO A 59 -19.81 17.88 -18.73
CA PRO A 59 -18.50 17.27 -18.51
C PRO A 59 -17.85 16.80 -19.82
N ASP A 60 -16.54 16.98 -19.95
CA ASP A 60 -15.77 16.45 -21.07
C ASP A 60 -15.30 15.01 -20.79
N ARG A 61 -15.85 14.06 -21.54
CA ARG A 61 -15.50 12.65 -21.41
C ARG A 61 -14.04 12.36 -21.77
N HIS A 62 -13.51 12.99 -22.81
CA HIS A 62 -12.13 12.75 -23.21
C HIS A 62 -11.15 13.23 -22.15
N ARG A 63 -11.44 14.39 -21.54
CA ARG A 63 -10.67 14.88 -20.40
C ARG A 63 -10.71 13.93 -19.20
N LEU A 64 -11.86 13.33 -18.91
CA LEU A 64 -11.98 12.32 -17.84
C LEU A 64 -11.13 11.09 -18.13
N ASP A 65 -11.11 10.60 -19.37
CA ASP A 65 -10.29 9.44 -19.75
C ASP A 65 -8.79 9.75 -19.51
N VAL A 66 -8.32 10.95 -19.89
CA VAL A 66 -6.93 11.40 -19.61
C VAL A 66 -6.64 11.45 -18.10
N LEU A 67 -7.57 11.99 -17.29
CA LEU A 67 -7.40 12.06 -15.84
C LEU A 67 -7.35 10.66 -15.18
N ILE A 68 -8.14 9.71 -15.70
CA ILE A 68 -8.13 8.32 -15.23
C ILE A 68 -6.80 7.64 -15.55
N GLU A 69 -6.26 7.84 -16.75
CA GLU A 69 -4.93 7.33 -17.12
C GLU A 69 -3.83 7.91 -16.21
N GLN A 70 -3.91 9.22 -15.93
CA GLN A 70 -2.99 9.87 -15.01
C GLN A 70 -3.10 9.29 -13.59
N TYR A 71 -4.32 9.10 -13.10
CA TYR A 71 -4.57 8.47 -11.79
C TYR A 71 -3.93 7.08 -11.71
N ALA A 72 -4.15 6.24 -12.73
CA ALA A 72 -3.60 4.89 -12.78
C ALA A 72 -2.05 4.90 -12.77
N SER A 73 -1.44 5.81 -13.54
CA SER A 73 0.02 5.97 -13.58
C SER A 73 0.61 6.38 -12.22
N GLU A 74 0.01 7.38 -11.58
CA GLU A 74 0.46 7.87 -10.27
C GLU A 74 0.27 6.82 -9.17
N SER A 75 -0.86 6.14 -9.16
CA SER A 75 -1.13 5.04 -8.23
C SER A 75 -0.09 3.93 -8.36
N ALA A 76 0.20 3.51 -9.60
CA ALA A 76 1.24 2.52 -9.86
C ALA A 76 2.64 3.01 -9.44
N ALA A 77 2.95 4.29 -9.61
CA ALA A 77 4.22 4.86 -9.16
C ALA A 77 4.36 4.87 -7.63
N ILE A 78 3.28 5.17 -6.90
CA ILE A 78 3.23 5.11 -5.44
C ILE A 78 3.47 3.69 -4.95
N GLU A 79 2.76 2.69 -5.50
CA GLU A 79 2.94 1.30 -5.11
C GLU A 79 4.36 0.79 -5.41
N ARG A 80 4.96 1.16 -6.54
CA ARG A 80 6.37 0.85 -6.82
C ARG A 80 7.32 1.44 -5.78
N ARG A 81 7.15 2.72 -5.40
CA ARG A 81 7.98 3.38 -4.36
C ARG A 81 7.80 2.73 -2.99
N ARG A 82 6.56 2.36 -2.65
CA ARG A 82 6.23 1.66 -1.41
C ARG A 82 6.92 0.30 -1.36
N ASN A 83 6.76 -0.52 -2.40
CA ASN A 83 7.38 -1.84 -2.50
C ASN A 83 8.91 -1.73 -2.43
N ARG A 84 9.49 -0.73 -3.12
CA ARG A 84 10.93 -0.51 -3.06
C ARG A 84 11.40 -0.20 -1.64
N SER A 85 10.74 0.73 -0.96
CA SER A 85 11.06 1.08 0.43
C SER A 85 10.92 -0.13 1.36
N GLU A 86 9.85 -0.92 1.21
CA GLU A 86 9.61 -2.11 2.02
C GLU A 86 10.70 -3.17 1.83
N ILE A 87 11.16 -3.37 0.59
CA ILE A 87 12.27 -4.27 0.28
C ILE A 87 13.56 -3.73 0.90
N ASP A 88 13.90 -2.45 0.67
CA ASP A 88 15.11 -1.84 1.20
C ASP A 88 15.14 -1.92 2.74
N ASP A 89 14.00 -1.68 3.39
CA ASP A 89 13.82 -1.81 4.83
C ASP A 89 14.04 -3.25 5.33
N ALA A 90 13.49 -4.25 4.64
CA ALA A 90 13.68 -5.66 4.97
C ALA A 90 15.14 -6.11 4.89
N PHE A 91 15.97 -5.48 4.04
CA PHE A 91 17.41 -5.77 3.99
C PHE A 91 18.20 -5.25 5.18
N HIS A 92 17.64 -4.33 5.98
CA HIS A 92 18.24 -3.89 7.25
C HIS A 92 17.94 -4.86 8.42
N LEU A 93 17.04 -5.82 8.22
CA LEU A 93 16.73 -6.84 9.23
C LEU A 93 17.75 -8.00 9.22
N SER A 94 17.73 -8.77 10.31
CA SER A 94 18.42 -10.07 10.37
C SER A 94 17.92 -10.99 9.25
N ALA A 95 18.75 -11.95 8.82
CA ALA A 95 18.36 -12.89 7.77
C ALA A 95 17.09 -13.68 8.11
N MET A 96 16.95 -14.08 9.38
CA MET A 96 15.77 -14.80 9.88
C MET A 96 14.51 -13.92 9.85
N ASP A 97 14.61 -12.66 10.30
CA ASP A 97 13.47 -11.75 10.29
C ASP A 97 13.07 -11.36 8.86
N ARG A 98 14.05 -11.12 7.98
CA ARG A 98 13.81 -10.89 6.55
C ARG A 98 13.12 -12.09 5.89
N GLN A 99 13.48 -13.32 6.25
CA GLN A 99 12.80 -14.51 5.75
C GLN A 99 11.34 -14.56 6.20
N LYS A 100 11.05 -14.21 7.47
CA LYS A 100 9.66 -14.13 7.98
C LYS A 100 8.83 -13.09 7.23
N ILE A 101 9.41 -11.90 6.98
CA ILE A 101 8.78 -10.87 6.14
C ILE A 101 8.53 -11.39 4.72
N GLY A 102 9.52 -12.03 4.10
CA GLY A 102 9.38 -12.61 2.75
C GLY A 102 8.25 -13.63 2.65
N LEU A 103 8.16 -14.57 3.60
CA LEU A 103 7.08 -15.56 3.67
C LEU A 103 5.71 -14.90 3.90
N PHE A 104 5.65 -13.83 4.68
CA PHE A 104 4.41 -13.08 4.88
C PHE A 104 3.96 -12.41 3.58
N ILE A 105 4.87 -11.75 2.86
CA ILE A 105 4.60 -11.12 1.57
C ILE A 105 4.10 -12.18 0.56
N GLU A 106 4.80 -13.30 0.44
CA GLU A 106 4.41 -14.41 -0.43
C GLU A 106 2.98 -14.92 -0.12
N LYS A 107 2.68 -15.17 1.16
CA LYS A 107 1.34 -15.60 1.60
C LYS A 107 0.25 -14.58 1.25
N LYS A 108 0.53 -13.29 1.42
CA LYS A 108 -0.41 -12.22 1.07
C LYS A 108 -0.80 -12.28 -0.40
N TYR A 109 0.18 -12.33 -1.32
CA TYR A 109 -0.09 -12.34 -2.75
C TYR A 109 -0.70 -13.64 -3.26
N THR A 110 -0.33 -14.78 -2.66
CA THR A 110 -0.93 -16.07 -3.00
C THR A 110 -2.37 -16.21 -2.48
N ALA A 111 -2.73 -15.57 -1.37
CA ALA A 111 -4.10 -15.51 -0.89
C ALA A 111 -4.98 -14.62 -1.79
N THR A 112 -4.51 -13.43 -2.16
CA THR A 112 -5.23 -12.53 -3.07
C THR A 112 -5.50 -13.16 -4.43
N ALA A 113 -4.53 -13.87 -5.02
CA ALA A 113 -4.72 -14.58 -6.29
C ALA A 113 -5.79 -15.70 -6.23
N LYS A 114 -6.03 -16.28 -5.04
CA LYS A 114 -7.09 -17.28 -4.83
C LYS A 114 -8.47 -16.65 -4.68
N GLU A 115 -8.54 -15.48 -4.07
CA GLU A 115 -9.79 -14.71 -3.93
C GLU A 115 -10.20 -14.04 -5.26
N GLU A 116 -9.24 -13.70 -6.13
CA GLU A 116 -9.48 -13.17 -7.48
C GLU A 116 -9.81 -14.24 -8.53
N SER A 117 -9.79 -15.53 -8.17
CA SER A 117 -10.37 -16.57 -9.04
C SER A 117 -11.87 -16.31 -9.19
N PRO A 118 -12.40 -16.23 -10.43
CA PRO A 118 -13.77 -15.78 -10.65
C PRO A 118 -14.74 -16.72 -9.93
N VAL A 119 -15.42 -16.20 -8.91
CA VAL A 119 -16.65 -16.78 -8.38
C VAL A 119 -17.73 -16.57 -9.45
N LEU A 120 -17.61 -17.27 -10.57
CA LEU A 120 -18.72 -17.59 -11.46
C LEU A 120 -19.28 -18.93 -11.00
N ALA A 121 -19.81 -18.96 -9.77
CA ALA A 121 -20.80 -19.96 -9.45
C ALA A 121 -22.12 -19.44 -10.05
N PRO A 122 -22.70 -20.11 -11.07
CA PRO A 122 -24.08 -19.80 -11.44
C PRO A 122 -24.96 -20.04 -10.21
N LEU A 123 -25.76 -19.03 -9.85
CA LEU A 123 -26.76 -19.17 -8.80
C LEU A 123 -27.72 -20.33 -9.16
N PRO A 124 -28.08 -21.20 -8.20
CA PRO A 124 -29.06 -22.27 -8.41
C PRO A 124 -30.45 -21.73 -8.75
#